data_AF-A0A9N8ZZ90-F1
#
_entry.id   AF-A0A9N8ZZ90-F1
#
_cell.length_a   1.000
_cell.length_b   1.000
_cell.length_c   1.000
_cell.angle_alpha   90.00
_cell.angle_beta   90.00
_cell.angle_gamma   90.00
#
_symmetry.space_group_name_H-M   'P 1'
#
loop_
_entity.id
_entity.type
_entity.pdbx_description
1 polymer ?
#
loop_
_entity_poly.entity_id
_entity_poly.type
_entity_poly.pdbx_seq_one_letter_code
_entity_poly.pdbx_strand_id
1 'polypeptide(L)'
;MNKNNMPPSQNPVKNINDILNYVNNLQDLTRKNRKNKINQISRPQNSWVLFRKDYEANKRNQFPDTLFKMKTVSINAGDVWKNQSSQVKRYFEILLKLALAKHKIMYPDYKYTPKRRYK
;
A
#
# COMPACT_ATOMS: atom_id res chain seq x y z
N MET A 1 -30.69 15.06 7.52
CA MET A 1 -29.38 14.62 8.05
C MET A 1 -28.72 13.72 7.02
N ASN A 2 -27.68 14.23 6.36
CA ASN A 2 -27.08 13.62 5.17
C ASN A 2 -25.95 12.64 5.58
N LYS A 3 -26.10 11.35 5.26
CA LYS A 3 -25.20 10.26 5.71
C LYS A 3 -23.86 10.18 4.95
N ASN A 4 -23.53 11.18 4.13
CA ASN A 4 -22.42 11.11 3.17
C ASN A 4 -21.11 11.76 3.61
N ASN A 5 -21.01 12.29 4.85
CA ASN A 5 -19.81 12.96 5.36
C ASN A 5 -19.20 12.23 6.58
N MET A 6 -18.92 10.93 6.45
CA MET A 6 -18.18 10.17 7.45
C MET A 6 -16.79 9.82 6.90
N PRO A 7 -15.68 10.08 7.64
CA PRO A 7 -14.34 9.73 7.18
C PRO A 7 -14.27 8.20 6.97
N PRO A 8 -13.61 7.71 5.90
CA PRO A 8 -13.46 6.29 5.66
C PRO A 8 -12.43 5.74 6.67
N SER A 9 -12.88 5.56 7.91
CA SER A 9 -12.09 5.06 9.03
C SER A 9 -12.84 3.97 9.82
N GLN A 10 -14.06 3.58 9.41
CA GLN A 10 -14.87 2.61 10.16
C GLN A 10 -15.58 1.55 9.32
N ASN A 11 -15.37 1.46 8.01
CA ASN A 11 -15.91 0.36 7.22
C ASN A 11 -14.78 -0.56 6.72
N PRO A 12 -14.54 -1.71 7.37
CA PRO A 12 -13.75 -2.77 6.76
C PRO A 12 -14.51 -3.23 5.51
N VAL A 13 -13.91 -2.91 4.37
CA VAL A 13 -14.39 -3.14 3.01
C VAL A 13 -15.13 -4.49 2.90
N LYS A 14 -16.41 -4.46 2.50
CA LYS A 14 -17.35 -5.59 2.57
C LYS A 14 -17.37 -6.51 1.35
N ASN A 15 -16.51 -6.36 0.33
CA ASN A 15 -16.65 -7.17 -0.88
C ASN A 15 -15.32 -7.81 -1.33
N ILE A 16 -15.37 -9.12 -1.60
CA ILE A 16 -14.30 -9.89 -2.26
C ILE A 16 -13.86 -9.19 -3.56
N ASN A 17 -14.79 -8.52 -4.25
CA ASN A 17 -14.52 -7.76 -5.46
C ASN A 17 -13.56 -6.58 -5.24
N ASP A 18 -13.55 -5.95 -4.07
CA ASP A 18 -12.61 -4.86 -3.76
C ASP A 18 -11.20 -5.40 -3.50
N ILE A 19 -11.11 -6.58 -2.89
CA ILE A 19 -9.84 -7.31 -2.73
C ILE A 19 -9.31 -7.72 -4.11
N LEU A 20 -10.16 -8.26 -4.98
CA LEU A 20 -9.80 -8.64 -6.34
C LEU A 20 -9.40 -7.43 -7.19
N ASN A 21 -10.12 -6.31 -7.07
CA ASN A 21 -9.80 -5.06 -7.77
C ASN A 21 -8.48 -4.47 -7.26
N TYR A 22 -8.23 -4.50 -5.95
CA TYR A 22 -6.94 -4.14 -5.38
C TYR A 22 -5.84 -5.05 -5.93
N VAL A 23 -6.05 -6.39 -5.91
CA VAL A 23 -5.14 -7.42 -6.42
C VAL A 23 -4.80 -7.25 -7.91
N ASN A 24 -5.78 -6.87 -8.72
CA ASN A 24 -5.62 -6.58 -10.14
C ASN A 24 -4.84 -5.28 -10.37
N ASN A 25 -5.15 -4.22 -9.60
CA ASN A 25 -4.39 -2.97 -9.58
C ASN A 25 -2.99 -3.10 -8.94
N LEU A 26 -2.61 -4.25 -8.36
CA LEU A 26 -1.23 -4.47 -7.84
C LEU A 26 -0.16 -4.53 -8.93
N GLN A 27 -0.49 -4.47 -10.22
CA GLN A 27 0.50 -4.13 -11.25
C GLN A 27 1.21 -2.79 -10.95
N ASP A 28 0.60 -1.90 -10.16
CA ASP A 28 1.21 -0.65 -9.68
C ASP A 28 1.99 -0.76 -8.36
N LEU A 29 1.91 -1.88 -7.63
CA LEU A 29 2.78 -2.11 -6.47
C LEU A 29 4.20 -2.42 -6.88
N THR A 30 4.37 -3.08 -8.03
CA THR A 30 5.61 -3.11 -8.79
C THR A 30 5.71 -1.82 -9.60
N ARG A 31 5.87 -0.67 -8.92
CA ARG A 31 6.06 0.64 -9.56
C ARG A 31 6.97 0.45 -10.77
N LYS A 32 6.43 0.54 -11.99
CA LYS A 32 7.25 0.62 -13.20
C LYS A 32 8.24 1.74 -12.93
N ASN A 33 9.51 1.37 -12.81
CA ASN A 33 10.57 2.27 -12.43
C ASN A 33 10.83 3.17 -13.64
N ARG A 34 9.94 4.15 -13.91
CA ARG A 34 10.00 4.98 -15.12
C ARG A 34 11.34 5.74 -15.22
N LYS A 35 12.12 5.81 -14.14
CA LYS A 35 13.44 6.45 -14.09
C LYS A 35 14.65 5.49 -14.08
N ASN A 36 14.48 4.19 -13.85
CA ASN A 36 15.62 3.27 -13.79
C ASN A 36 15.59 2.27 -14.94
N LYS A 37 16.55 2.41 -15.87
CA LYS A 37 16.88 1.52 -16.99
C LYS A 37 17.28 0.08 -16.58
N ILE A 38 17.01 -0.35 -15.36
CA ILE A 38 17.44 -1.65 -14.84
C ILE A 38 16.19 -2.47 -14.58
N ASN A 39 16.08 -3.63 -15.23
CA ASN A 39 15.05 -4.66 -15.07
C ASN A 39 15.05 -5.29 -13.65
N GLN A 40 15.17 -4.48 -12.60
CA GLN A 40 15.22 -4.95 -11.22
C GLN A 40 13.80 -5.15 -10.69
N ILE A 41 13.46 -6.41 -10.43
CA ILE A 41 12.18 -6.79 -9.80
C ILE A 41 12.12 -6.17 -8.40
N SER A 42 11.08 -5.38 -8.16
CA SER A 42 10.84 -4.77 -6.86
C SER A 42 10.38 -5.82 -5.85
N ARG A 43 10.76 -5.62 -4.58
CA ARG A 43 10.29 -6.47 -3.48
C ARG A 43 8.76 -6.36 -3.31
N PRO A 44 8.09 -7.45 -2.91
CA PRO A 44 6.70 -7.36 -2.47
C PRO A 44 6.59 -6.37 -1.29
N GLN A 45 5.48 -5.64 -1.25
CA GLN A 45 5.26 -4.58 -0.27
C GLN A 45 4.70 -5.18 1.03
N ASN A 46 5.20 -4.75 2.19
CA ASN A 46 4.68 -5.18 3.50
C ASN A 46 3.35 -4.49 3.85
N SER A 47 2.65 -4.98 4.89
CA SER A 47 1.35 -4.46 5.34
C SER A 47 1.37 -2.96 5.63
N TRP A 48 2.41 -2.47 6.32
CA TRP A 48 2.59 -1.05 6.61
C TRP A 48 2.73 -0.20 5.34
N VAL A 49 3.50 -0.64 4.35
CA VAL A 49 3.66 0.12 3.10
C VAL A 49 2.37 0.14 2.29
N LEU A 50 1.59 -0.94 2.31
CA LEU A 50 0.26 -0.99 1.71
C LEU A 50 -0.68 0.02 2.40
N PHE A 51 -0.72 0.03 3.73
CA PHE A 51 -1.49 0.98 4.51
C PHE A 51 -1.09 2.44 4.23
N ARG A 52 0.21 2.75 4.22
CA ARG A 52 0.68 4.12 3.97
C ARG A 52 0.30 4.62 2.57
N LYS A 53 0.31 3.75 1.56
CA LYS A 53 -0.15 4.08 0.20
C LYS A 53 -1.65 4.35 0.17
N ASP A 54 -2.43 3.51 0.84
CA ASP A 54 -3.88 3.70 0.98
C ASP A 54 -4.20 5.02 1.70
N TYR A 55 -3.52 5.29 2.82
CA TYR A 55 -3.61 6.55 3.55
C TYR A 55 -3.25 7.76 2.67
N GLU A 56 -2.18 7.67 1.88
CA GLU A 56 -1.79 8.72 0.95
C GLU A 56 -2.86 8.96 -0.11
N ALA A 57 -3.38 7.89 -0.72
CA ALA A 57 -4.42 7.98 -1.74
C ALA A 57 -5.68 8.64 -1.17
N ASN A 58 -6.11 8.22 0.03
CA ASN A 58 -7.23 8.82 0.74
C ASN A 58 -7.01 10.32 1.01
N LYS A 59 -5.79 10.74 1.40
CA LYS A 59 -5.47 12.15 1.60
C LYS A 59 -5.49 12.96 0.31
N ARG A 60 -4.96 12.42 -0.78
CA ARG A 60 -5.00 13.08 -2.10
C ARG A 60 -6.42 13.22 -2.62
N ASN A 61 -7.28 12.23 -2.39
CA ASN A 61 -8.69 12.30 -2.76
C ASN A 61 -9.47 13.32 -1.92
N GLN A 62 -9.14 13.46 -0.63
CA GLN A 62 -9.77 14.44 0.26
C GLN A 62 -9.32 15.88 -0.04
N PHE A 63 -8.07 16.07 -0.47
CA PHE A 63 -7.48 17.38 -0.72
C PHE A 63 -6.75 17.38 -2.08
N PRO A 64 -7.50 17.39 -3.20
CA PRO A 64 -6.94 17.24 -4.54
C PRO A 64 -5.95 18.36 -4.91
N ASP A 65 -6.21 19.58 -4.43
CA ASP A 65 -5.37 20.75 -4.72
C ASP A 65 -4.13 20.84 -3.80
N THR A 66 -4.01 19.93 -2.82
CA THR A 66 -2.92 19.95 -1.86
C THR A 66 -1.80 18.98 -2.24
N LEU A 67 -0.59 19.51 -2.35
CA LEU A 67 0.60 18.69 -2.56
C LEU A 67 1.15 18.15 -1.24
N PHE A 68 0.89 16.86 -0.97
CA PHE A 68 1.44 16.19 0.21
C PHE A 68 2.89 15.74 0.00
N LYS A 69 3.79 16.24 0.85
CA LYS A 69 5.20 15.78 0.92
C LYS A 69 5.27 14.36 1.51
N MET A 70 6.05 13.50 0.87
CA MET A 70 6.25 12.09 1.29
C MET A 70 6.66 11.94 2.76
N LYS A 71 7.53 12.83 3.27
CA LYS A 71 7.98 12.83 4.67
C LYS A 71 6.78 13.00 5.61
N THR A 72 5.95 14.02 5.38
CA THR A 72 4.77 14.31 6.19
C THR A 72 3.75 13.19 6.15
N VAL A 73 3.46 12.66 4.95
CA VAL A 73 2.55 11.51 4.78
C VAL A 73 3.03 10.31 5.61
N SER A 74 4.33 10.02 5.56
CA SER A 74 4.88 8.84 6.24
C SER A 74 4.85 8.97 7.76
N ILE A 75 5.12 10.17 8.29
CA ILE A 75 5.01 10.47 9.73
C ILE A 75 3.55 10.30 10.18
N ASN A 76 2.63 11.02 9.55
CA ASN A 76 1.22 11.02 9.95
C ASN A 76 0.58 9.64 9.83
N ALA A 77 0.86 8.92 8.73
CA ALA A 77 0.39 7.56 8.57
C ALA A 77 0.93 6.64 9.70
N GLY A 78 2.15 6.90 10.19
CA GLY A 78 2.79 6.06 11.20
C GLY A 78 2.05 6.16 12.53
N ASP A 79 1.65 7.37 12.89
CA ASP A 79 0.88 7.62 14.10
C ASP A 79 -0.54 7.07 13.99
N VAL A 80 -1.18 7.22 12.81
CA VAL A 80 -2.49 6.61 12.57
C VAL A 80 -2.40 5.09 12.67
N TRP A 81 -1.40 4.44 12.06
CA TRP A 81 -1.25 2.98 12.06
C TRP A 81 -1.07 2.39 13.46
N LYS A 82 -0.31 3.05 14.34
CA LYS A 82 -0.17 2.60 15.74
C LYS A 82 -1.55 2.48 16.40
N ASN A 83 -2.41 3.47 16.17
CA ASN A 83 -3.75 3.58 16.75
C ASN A 83 -4.85 2.84 15.95
N GLN A 84 -4.53 2.21 14.83
CA GLN A 84 -5.51 1.45 14.05
C GLN A 84 -5.97 0.19 14.77
N SER A 85 -7.23 -0.20 14.51
CA SER A 85 -7.83 -1.41 15.04
C SER A 85 -7.13 -2.67 14.55
N SER A 86 -7.26 -3.76 15.32
CA SER A 86 -6.76 -5.08 14.94
C SER A 86 -7.33 -5.55 13.61
N GLN A 87 -8.60 -5.23 13.32
CA GLN A 87 -9.25 -5.57 12.06
C GLN A 87 -8.60 -4.88 10.86
N VAL A 88 -8.27 -3.59 10.96
CA VAL A 88 -7.58 -2.86 9.90
C VAL A 88 -6.17 -3.42 9.70
N LYS A 89 -5.43 -3.66 10.78
CA LYS A 89 -4.09 -4.27 10.70
C LYS A 89 -4.16 -5.65 10.02
N ARG A 90 -5.15 -6.46 10.39
CA ARG A 90 -5.40 -7.79 9.80
C ARG A 90 -5.74 -7.71 8.31
N TYR A 91 -6.54 -6.73 7.90
CA TYR A 91 -6.84 -6.50 6.48
C TYR A 91 -5.55 -6.30 5.67
N PHE A 92 -4.66 -5.41 6.13
CA PHE A 92 -3.38 -5.17 5.43
C PHE A 92 -2.39 -6.34 5.52
N GLU A 93 -2.47 -7.18 6.55
CA GLU A 93 -1.74 -8.45 6.59
C GLU A 93 -2.23 -9.45 5.53
N ILE A 94 -3.55 -9.54 5.29
CA ILE A 94 -4.10 -10.38 4.24
C ILE A 94 -3.63 -9.88 2.86
N LEU A 95 -3.67 -8.56 2.64
CA LEU A 95 -3.15 -7.95 1.42
C LEU A 95 -1.64 -8.23 1.21
N LEU A 96 -0.85 -8.19 2.28
CA LEU A 96 0.55 -8.59 2.25
C LEU A 96 0.71 -10.05 1.79
N LYS A 97 -0.06 -10.98 2.37
CA LYS A 97 0.00 -12.41 1.98
C LYS A 97 -0.37 -12.62 0.51
N LEU A 98 -1.40 -11.93 0.03
CA LEU A 98 -1.79 -11.95 -1.37
C LEU A 98 -0.69 -11.40 -2.28
N ALA A 99 -0.08 -10.28 -1.90
CA ALA A 99 1.03 -9.69 -2.65
C ALA A 99 2.25 -10.63 -2.70
N LEU A 100 2.57 -11.32 -1.59
CA LEU A 100 3.64 -12.33 -1.54
C LEU A 100 3.34 -13.52 -2.45
N ALA A 101 2.12 -14.07 -2.38
CA ALA A 101 1.71 -15.19 -3.21
C ALA A 101 1.78 -14.83 -4.71
N LYS A 102 1.22 -13.69 -5.10
CA LYS A 102 1.27 -13.19 -6.48
C LYS A 102 2.72 -12.96 -6.94
N HIS A 103 3.56 -12.36 -6.10
CA HIS A 103 4.96 -12.11 -6.41
C HIS A 103 5.74 -13.41 -6.63
N LYS A 104 5.52 -14.42 -5.78
CA LYS A 104 6.13 -15.76 -5.93
C LYS A 104 5.70 -16.46 -7.22
N ILE A 105 4.44 -16.32 -7.64
CA ILE A 105 3.93 -16.88 -8.90
C ILE A 105 4.57 -16.16 -10.11
N MET A 106 4.65 -14.83 -10.07
CA MET A 106 5.20 -14.04 -11.18
C MET A 106 6.73 -14.13 -11.29
N TYR A 107 7.42 -14.32 -10.16
CA TYR A 107 8.87 -14.31 -10.07
C TYR A 107 9.34 -15.48 -9.18
N PRO A 108 9.23 -16.73 -9.64
CA PRO A 108 9.59 -17.92 -8.85
C PRO A 108 11.05 -17.91 -8.40
N ASP A 109 11.95 -17.38 -9.22
CA ASP A 109 13.39 -17.31 -8.94
C ASP A 109 13.82 -16.03 -8.20
N TYR A 110 12.86 -15.22 -7.73
CA TYR A 110 13.19 -13.97 -7.05
C TYR A 110 13.92 -14.21 -5.72
N LYS A 111 15.09 -13.59 -5.59
CA LYS A 111 15.85 -13.52 -4.33
C LYS A 111 16.15 -12.07 -3.98
N TYR A 112 15.84 -11.68 -2.73
CA TYR A 112 16.16 -10.34 -2.25
C TYR A 112 17.67 -10.18 -2.04
N THR A 113 18.29 -9.31 -2.85
CA THR A 113 19.72 -9.00 -2.79
C THR A 113 19.91 -7.50 -2.52
N PRO A 114 19.99 -7.08 -1.24
CA PRO A 114 20.21 -5.68 -0.91
C PRO A 114 21.59 -5.24 -1.39
N LYS A 115 21.65 -4.14 -2.15
CA LYS A 115 22.92 -3.49 -2.48
C LYS A 115 23.49 -2.87 -1.22
N ARG A 116 24.66 -3.34 -0.78
CA ARG A 116 25.40 -2.69 0.30
C ARG A 116 25.77 -1.28 -0.16
N ARG A 117 25.40 -0.28 0.64
CA ARG A 117 25.97 1.06 0.51
C ARG A 117 27.14 1.13 1.47
N TYR A 118 28.33 1.32 0.95
CA TYR A 118 29.46 1.73 1.78
C TYR A 118 29.14 3.13 2.31
N LYS A 119 29.30 3.31 3.62
CA LYS A 119 29.11 4.59 4.30
C LYS A 119 30.42 5.35 4.30
#